data_AF-A0A5N6F517-F1
#
_entry.id   AF-A0A5N6F517-F1
#
_cell.length_a   1.000
_cell.length_b   1.000
_cell.length_c   1.000
_cell.angle_alpha   90.00
_cell.angle_beta   90.00
_cell.angle_gamma   90.00
#
_symmetry.space_group_name_H-M   'P 1'
#
loop_
_entity.id
_entity.type
_entity.pdbx_description
1 polymer ?
#
loop_
_entity_poly.entity_id
_entity_poly.type
_entity_poly.pdbx_seq_one_letter_code
_entity_poly.pdbx_strand_id
1 'polypeptide(L)'
;MRFLNRKQRLSLITFAILYFSLFFICRANSARDPGSYFFQPHEGYRPTYSLTRIQESLHYLSRYNQTITTPADPYNQPPPTTKEHVDLCVGIVTVKRPLTQNIDTTIASLIDSLSQRQRSQISIHLLFALTRPTDHPDYNHPWVHNTVNRVLTYETQNISYTTSYLRTLEGNKKFTSEKSLIDYAISLRSCYDTTDAPYFLMLEDDVVAQRNWFPTTTQTLHSIEEWVRRGIINPDWLYLRLFYTEKFLGWNAENWKEYLSWSLAATVAVAGLCLCLRRTARPAREILSNTFLGLVCFGAVPAVILLYFASGRVTVQRPMRPGVHLMNRDGCCSQALVFPREKTPAILEYMKKMEDATKPKPVDSTLERLANEYGFDRLAISPPQMQHVGAASYKEDEKKWRKGEYPVRGAHGVWSMEFEKAYSEYEAVPYGGHMVDTYWPR
;
A
#
# COMPACT_ATOMS: atom_id res chain seq x y z
N MET A 1 -22.24 -46.01 31.93
CA MET A 1 -23.16 -45.28 31.04
C MET A 1 -22.39 -44.76 29.83
N ARG A 2 -22.67 -45.27 28.62
CA ARG A 2 -22.05 -44.75 27.38
C ARG A 2 -22.77 -43.45 27.01
N PHE A 3 -22.17 -42.31 27.30
CA PHE A 3 -22.74 -40.98 27.01
C PHE A 3 -22.98 -40.69 25.52
N LEU A 4 -22.35 -41.47 24.62
CA LEU A 4 -22.46 -41.30 23.17
C LEU A 4 -22.65 -42.67 22.48
N ASN A 5 -23.54 -42.72 21.49
CA ASN A 5 -23.77 -43.92 20.67
C ASN A 5 -22.65 -44.11 19.62
N ARG A 6 -22.59 -45.29 18.99
CA ARG A 6 -21.54 -45.62 17.99
C ARG A 6 -21.52 -44.62 16.83
N LYS A 7 -22.70 -44.19 16.35
CA LYS A 7 -22.83 -43.25 15.23
C LYS A 7 -22.32 -41.85 15.61
N GLN A 8 -22.66 -41.35 16.79
CA GLN A 8 -22.17 -40.08 17.33
C GLN A 8 -20.66 -40.08 17.53
N ARG A 9 -20.09 -41.18 18.05
CA ARG A 9 -18.63 -41.34 18.16
C ARG A 9 -17.97 -41.30 16.79
N LEU A 10 -18.53 -42.01 15.80
CA LEU A 10 -18.02 -42.00 14.44
C LEU A 10 -18.10 -40.59 13.83
N SER A 11 -19.22 -39.87 14.01
CA SER A 11 -19.37 -38.49 13.55
C SER A 11 -18.33 -37.54 14.16
N LEU A 12 -17.99 -37.69 15.44
CA LEU A 12 -16.94 -36.90 16.08
C LEU A 12 -15.55 -37.24 15.54
N ILE A 13 -15.27 -38.52 15.26
CA ILE A 13 -14.01 -38.94 14.63
C ILE A 13 -13.91 -38.36 13.21
N THR A 14 -14.99 -38.44 12.42
CA THR A 14 -15.04 -37.84 11.08
C THR A 14 -14.85 -36.33 11.15
N PHE A 15 -15.52 -35.64 12.08
CA PHE A 15 -15.32 -34.22 12.30
C PHE A 15 -13.87 -33.90 12.68
N ALA A 16 -13.26 -34.66 13.58
CA ALA A 16 -11.87 -34.44 13.99
C ALA A 16 -10.92 -34.59 12.81
N ILE A 17 -11.08 -35.64 11.97
CA ILE A 17 -10.27 -35.83 10.76
C ILE A 17 -10.42 -34.63 9.83
N LEU A 18 -11.66 -34.22 9.52
CA LEU A 18 -11.93 -33.08 8.64
C LEU A 18 -11.38 -31.76 9.22
N TYR A 19 -11.54 -31.55 10.52
CA TYR A 19 -11.04 -30.37 11.21
C TYR A 19 -9.52 -30.30 11.17
N PHE A 20 -8.81 -31.40 11.45
CA PHE A 20 -7.35 -31.42 11.38
C PHE A 20 -6.84 -31.26 9.95
N SER A 21 -7.49 -31.89 8.96
CA SER A 21 -7.19 -31.65 7.54
C SER A 21 -7.36 -30.17 7.18
N LEU A 22 -8.48 -29.56 7.58
CA LEU A 22 -8.74 -28.14 7.37
C LEU A 22 -7.71 -27.26 8.10
N PHE A 23 -7.34 -27.61 9.33
CA PHE A 23 -6.31 -26.90 10.10
C PHE A 23 -4.98 -26.86 9.36
N PHE A 24 -4.51 -27.98 8.80
CA PHE A 24 -3.27 -28.01 8.03
C PHE A 24 -3.37 -27.25 6.72
N ILE A 25 -4.52 -27.29 6.04
CA ILE A 25 -4.78 -26.49 4.83
C ILE A 25 -4.74 -24.99 5.15
N CYS A 26 -5.47 -24.58 6.20
CA CYS A 26 -5.48 -23.20 6.68
C CYS A 26 -4.07 -22.74 7.07
N ARG A 27 -3.31 -23.57 7.80
CA ARG A 27 -1.92 -23.27 8.17
C ARG A 27 -1.02 -23.06 6.96
N ALA A 28 -1.14 -23.90 5.92
CA ALA A 28 -0.34 -23.78 4.72
C ALA A 28 -0.70 -22.52 3.91
N ASN A 29 -1.99 -22.25 3.71
CA ASN A 29 -2.46 -21.15 2.88
C ASN A 29 -2.35 -19.78 3.56
N SER A 30 -2.39 -19.74 4.89
CA SER A 30 -2.37 -18.49 5.66
C SER A 30 -0.97 -18.06 6.11
N ALA A 31 0.07 -18.80 5.71
CA ALA A 31 1.45 -18.51 6.11
C ALA A 31 1.92 -17.12 5.68
N ARG A 32 1.31 -16.54 4.63
CA ARG A 32 1.63 -15.19 4.12
C ARG A 32 0.65 -14.09 4.56
N ASP A 33 -0.37 -14.42 5.34
CA ASP A 33 -1.36 -13.44 5.81
C ASP A 33 -0.93 -12.87 7.17
N PRO A 34 -0.53 -11.58 7.25
CA PRO A 34 -0.05 -10.98 8.49
C PRO A 34 -1.12 -10.87 9.59
N GLY A 35 -2.41 -11.00 9.24
CA GLY A 35 -3.53 -11.05 10.19
C GLY A 35 -3.88 -12.47 10.66
N SER A 36 -3.15 -13.48 10.21
CA SER A 36 -3.35 -14.89 10.56
C SER A 36 -2.56 -15.31 11.80
N TYR A 37 -3.12 -16.22 12.59
CA TYR A 37 -2.38 -16.91 13.64
C TYR A 37 -1.26 -17.80 13.06
N PHE A 38 -1.44 -18.27 11.83
CA PHE A 38 -0.46 -19.12 11.14
C PHE A 38 0.60 -18.34 10.37
N PHE A 39 0.61 -17.01 10.49
CA PHE A 39 1.57 -16.16 9.80
C PHE A 39 3.01 -16.59 10.08
N GLN A 40 3.77 -16.79 9.02
CA GLN A 40 5.20 -17.08 9.10
C GLN A 40 5.93 -15.89 8.47
N PRO A 41 6.55 -15.01 9.27
CA PRO A 41 7.22 -13.82 8.77
C PRO A 41 8.25 -14.11 7.67
N HIS A 42 8.92 -15.26 7.76
CA HIS A 42 9.83 -15.75 6.71
C HIS A 42 9.09 -15.89 5.37
N GLU A 43 8.03 -16.69 5.32
CA GLU A 43 7.28 -16.93 4.08
C GLU A 43 6.47 -15.72 3.61
N GLY A 44 5.85 -14.98 4.53
CA GLY A 44 5.07 -13.79 4.22
C GLY A 44 5.89 -12.74 3.51
N TYR A 45 6.96 -12.28 4.16
CA TYR A 45 7.82 -11.21 3.65
C TYR A 45 8.87 -11.68 2.64
N ARG A 46 8.81 -12.95 2.19
CA ARG A 46 9.76 -13.48 1.20
C ARG A 46 9.61 -12.73 -0.13
N PRO A 47 10.62 -11.94 -0.54
CA PRO A 47 10.53 -11.22 -1.80
C PRO A 47 10.74 -12.19 -2.96
N THR A 48 9.91 -12.06 -3.99
CA THR A 48 10.00 -12.84 -5.23
C THR A 48 10.07 -11.89 -6.42
N TYR A 49 8.97 -11.22 -6.73
CA TYR A 49 8.86 -10.33 -7.87
C TYR A 49 9.64 -9.03 -7.67
N SER A 50 9.67 -8.49 -6.45
CA SER A 50 10.44 -7.27 -6.16
C SER A 50 11.91 -7.40 -6.51
N LEU A 51 12.55 -8.54 -6.21
CA LEU A 51 13.98 -8.73 -6.52
C LEU A 51 14.23 -8.71 -8.02
N THR A 52 13.36 -9.39 -8.78
CA THR A 52 13.41 -9.39 -10.25
C THR A 52 13.25 -7.98 -10.80
N ARG A 53 12.30 -7.19 -10.27
CA ARG A 53 12.09 -5.79 -10.68
C ARG A 53 13.26 -4.88 -10.38
N ILE A 54 13.88 -5.03 -9.21
CA ILE A 54 15.08 -4.27 -8.84
C ILE A 54 16.23 -4.60 -9.81
N GLN A 55 16.45 -5.88 -10.10
CA GLN A 55 17.52 -6.29 -11.01
C GLN A 55 17.30 -5.76 -12.44
N GLU A 56 16.08 -5.88 -12.97
CA GLU A 56 15.72 -5.40 -14.31
C GLU A 56 15.89 -3.89 -14.45
N SER A 57 15.38 -3.15 -13.48
CA SER A 57 15.43 -1.69 -13.48
C SER A 57 16.86 -1.17 -13.37
N LEU A 58 17.69 -1.70 -12.47
CA LEU A 58 19.09 -1.31 -12.35
C LEU A 58 19.91 -1.69 -13.60
N HIS A 59 19.63 -2.85 -14.21
CA HIS A 59 20.22 -3.20 -15.49
C HIS A 59 19.84 -2.18 -16.57
N TYR A 60 18.59 -1.70 -16.59
CA TYR A 60 18.17 -0.63 -17.51
C TYR A 60 18.91 0.69 -17.24
N LEU A 61 18.99 1.10 -15.97
CA LEU A 61 19.62 2.35 -15.56
C LEU A 61 21.11 2.41 -15.91
N SER A 62 21.81 1.27 -15.91
CA SER A 62 23.24 1.18 -16.19
C SER A 62 23.67 1.83 -17.53
N ARG A 63 22.75 1.93 -18.50
CA ARG A 63 22.97 2.58 -19.80
C ARG A 63 23.15 4.10 -19.70
N TYR A 64 22.60 4.72 -18.66
CA TYR A 64 22.65 6.16 -18.41
C TYR A 64 23.88 6.60 -17.60
N ASN A 65 24.70 5.64 -17.15
CA ASN A 65 25.92 5.91 -16.39
C ASN A 65 27.11 6.27 -17.30
N GLN A 66 27.02 5.99 -18.60
CA GLN A 66 28.12 6.15 -19.56
C GLN A 66 28.06 7.46 -20.34
N THR A 67 26.88 8.09 -20.40
CA THR A 67 26.66 9.35 -21.12
C THR A 67 26.88 10.51 -20.17
N ILE A 68 28.10 11.05 -20.16
CA ILE A 68 28.34 12.42 -19.69
C ILE A 68 27.78 13.33 -20.79
N THR A 69 26.48 13.57 -20.78
CA THR A 69 25.97 14.78 -21.41
C THR A 69 26.48 15.90 -20.50
N THR A 70 27.49 16.66 -20.94
CA THR A 70 27.91 17.88 -20.25
C THR A 70 26.65 18.72 -20.07
N PRO A 71 26.13 18.90 -18.85
CA PRO A 71 24.95 19.71 -18.68
C PRO A 71 25.35 21.15 -19.02
N ALA A 72 24.68 21.77 -19.99
CA ALA A 72 24.55 23.22 -19.94
C ALA A 72 23.86 23.51 -18.61
N ASP A 73 24.63 24.07 -17.66
CA ASP A 73 24.31 24.26 -16.24
C ASP A 73 22.80 24.30 -15.92
N PRO A 74 22.15 23.14 -15.63
CA PRO A 74 20.70 23.06 -15.50
C PRO A 74 20.21 23.67 -14.18
N TYR A 75 21.14 23.93 -13.23
CA TYR A 75 20.86 24.58 -11.96
C TYR A 75 20.43 26.03 -12.10
N ASN A 76 20.69 26.64 -13.26
CA ASN A 76 20.40 28.04 -13.57
C ASN A 76 19.37 28.21 -14.69
N GLN A 77 18.69 27.14 -15.14
CA GLN A 77 17.62 27.31 -16.11
C GLN A 77 16.39 27.89 -15.40
N PRO A 78 15.95 29.11 -15.75
CA PRO A 78 14.70 29.64 -15.22
C PRO A 78 13.58 28.64 -15.52
N PRO A 79 12.56 28.52 -14.64
CA PRO A 79 11.41 27.68 -14.93
C PRO A 79 10.91 28.02 -16.35
N PRO A 80 10.65 27.00 -17.19
CA PRO A 80 10.23 27.25 -18.55
C PRO A 80 9.03 28.20 -18.54
N THR A 81 9.05 29.20 -19.41
CA THR A 81 7.99 30.22 -19.49
C THR A 81 6.63 29.63 -19.82
N THR A 82 6.61 28.39 -20.31
CA THR A 82 5.42 27.57 -20.58
C THR A 82 5.43 26.32 -19.70
N LYS A 83 4.27 25.98 -19.13
CA LYS A 83 4.08 24.73 -18.39
C LYS A 83 4.32 23.51 -19.28
N GLU A 84 4.90 22.46 -18.71
CA GLU A 84 5.02 21.17 -19.37
C GLU A 84 3.64 20.52 -19.52
N HIS A 85 3.35 20.03 -20.72
CA HIS A 85 2.10 19.35 -21.08
C HIS A 85 2.24 17.84 -20.90
N VAL A 86 1.80 17.31 -19.76
CA VAL A 86 1.96 15.89 -19.38
C VAL A 86 0.71 15.34 -18.70
N ASP A 87 0.50 14.02 -18.77
CA ASP A 87 -0.67 13.38 -18.16
C ASP A 87 -0.48 13.14 -16.65
N LEU A 88 0.78 13.02 -16.21
CA LEU A 88 1.15 12.77 -14.82
C LEU A 88 2.45 13.49 -14.45
N CYS A 89 2.45 14.27 -13.37
CA CYS A 89 3.69 14.74 -12.75
C CYS A 89 4.06 13.88 -11.55
N VAL A 90 5.31 13.43 -11.46
CA VAL A 90 5.81 12.57 -10.38
C VAL A 90 6.74 13.38 -9.49
N GLY A 91 6.32 13.63 -8.26
CA GLY A 91 7.13 14.27 -7.23
C GLY A 91 7.80 13.24 -6.33
N ILE A 92 9.13 13.27 -6.27
CA ILE A 92 9.91 12.33 -5.46
C ILE A 92 10.79 13.13 -4.50
N VAL A 93 10.77 12.76 -3.22
CA VAL A 93 11.60 13.37 -2.19
C VAL A 93 12.64 12.36 -1.75
N THR A 94 13.91 12.70 -1.89
CA THR A 94 15.02 11.85 -1.43
C THR A 94 15.87 12.54 -0.38
N VAL A 95 16.29 11.76 0.61
CA VAL A 95 17.19 12.18 1.69
C VAL A 95 18.30 11.15 1.83
N LYS A 96 19.46 11.57 2.34
CA LYS A 96 20.57 10.65 2.59
C LYS A 96 20.15 9.59 3.62
N ARG A 97 20.05 8.34 3.18
CA ARG A 97 19.79 7.19 4.06
C ARG A 97 21.10 6.66 4.66
N PRO A 98 21.10 6.13 5.90
CA PRO A 98 22.32 5.65 6.56
C PRO A 98 22.85 4.35 5.95
N LEU A 99 21.98 3.49 5.41
CA LEU A 99 22.34 2.13 4.99
C LEU A 99 22.44 1.98 3.47
N THR A 100 21.36 2.29 2.77
CA THR A 100 21.22 2.03 1.34
C THR A 100 20.36 3.12 0.73
N GLN A 101 20.86 3.76 -0.31
CA GLN A 101 20.03 4.62 -1.15
C GLN A 101 19.24 3.72 -2.11
N ASN A 102 17.98 4.04 -2.35
CA ASN A 102 17.11 3.27 -3.25
C ASN A 102 16.53 4.15 -4.37
N ILE A 103 16.97 5.40 -4.47
CA ILE A 103 16.41 6.36 -5.42
C ILE A 103 16.73 5.98 -6.86
N ASP A 104 17.91 5.38 -7.09
CA ASP A 104 18.31 4.80 -8.37
C ASP A 104 17.31 3.74 -8.84
N THR A 105 16.96 2.80 -7.96
CA THR A 105 15.99 1.73 -8.17
C THR A 105 14.60 2.30 -8.40
N THR A 106 14.19 3.28 -7.58
CA THR A 106 12.90 3.95 -7.71
C THR A 106 12.75 4.58 -9.09
N ILE A 107 13.69 5.45 -9.48
CA ILE A 107 13.68 6.13 -10.78
C ILE A 107 13.75 5.13 -11.92
N ALA A 108 14.67 4.16 -11.85
CA ALA A 108 14.83 3.16 -12.88
C ALA A 108 13.55 2.35 -13.10
N SER A 109 12.89 1.90 -12.03
CA SER A 109 11.68 1.09 -12.13
C SER A 109 10.48 1.86 -12.67
N LEU A 110 10.47 3.18 -12.55
CA LEU A 110 9.43 4.03 -13.13
C LEU A 110 9.54 4.13 -14.65
N ILE A 111 10.75 4.06 -15.21
CA ILE A 111 11.01 4.37 -16.62
C ILE A 111 11.40 3.17 -17.48
N ASP A 112 11.88 2.07 -16.89
CA ASP A 112 12.49 0.94 -17.64
C ASP A 112 11.57 0.24 -18.63
N SER A 113 10.27 0.31 -18.38
CA SER A 113 9.20 -0.41 -19.08
C SER A 113 8.30 0.53 -19.88
N LEU A 114 8.58 1.84 -19.84
CA LEU A 114 7.81 2.82 -20.60
C LEU A 114 8.28 2.89 -22.05
N SER A 115 7.32 2.90 -22.98
CA SER A 115 7.58 3.34 -24.35
C SER A 115 7.97 4.82 -24.39
N GLN A 116 8.60 5.27 -25.47
CA GLN A 116 8.95 6.69 -25.64
C GLN A 116 7.73 7.62 -25.52
N ARG A 117 6.58 7.19 -26.05
CA ARG A 117 5.31 7.92 -25.93
C ARG A 117 4.83 8.02 -24.48
N GLN A 118 4.89 6.93 -23.72
CA GLN A 118 4.52 6.95 -22.31
C GLN A 118 5.48 7.81 -21.50
N ARG A 119 6.79 7.73 -21.77
CA ARG A 119 7.80 8.55 -21.09
C ARG A 119 7.59 10.04 -21.34
N SER A 120 7.13 10.45 -22.53
CA SER A 120 6.82 11.86 -22.82
C SER A 120 5.54 12.37 -22.14
N GLN A 121 4.69 11.48 -21.62
CA GLN A 121 3.48 11.83 -20.88
C GLN A 121 3.72 12.00 -19.37
N ILE A 122 4.97 11.89 -18.91
CA ILE A 122 5.34 11.95 -17.50
C ILE A 122 6.44 12.99 -17.31
N SER A 123 6.27 13.86 -16.31
CA SER A 123 7.35 14.71 -15.83
C SER A 123 7.81 14.27 -14.43
N ILE A 124 9.09 13.91 -14.29
CA ILE A 124 9.66 13.43 -13.02
C ILE A 124 10.46 14.55 -12.36
N HIS A 125 10.03 14.95 -11.17
CA HIS A 125 10.67 15.96 -10.33
C HIS A 125 11.31 15.29 -9.11
N LEU A 126 12.62 15.39 -8.99
CA LEU A 126 13.40 14.79 -7.91
C LEU A 126 13.95 15.86 -6.97
N LEU A 127 13.43 15.94 -5.75
CA LEU A 127 13.94 16.82 -4.70
C LEU A 127 15.01 16.11 -3.88
N PHE A 128 16.25 16.63 -3.94
CA PHE A 128 17.29 16.31 -2.97
C PHE A 128 17.08 17.17 -1.72
N ALA A 129 16.39 16.62 -0.74
CA ALA A 129 15.91 17.34 0.45
C ALA A 129 17.01 17.44 1.52
N LEU A 130 18.16 18.01 1.14
CA LEU A 130 19.31 18.30 2.00
C LEU A 130 19.75 19.76 1.81
N THR A 131 20.13 20.43 2.90
CA THR A 131 20.71 21.79 2.85
C THR A 131 21.99 21.85 2.03
N ARG A 132 22.68 20.71 1.86
CA ARG A 132 23.75 20.52 0.89
C ARG A 132 23.44 19.30 0.03
N PRO A 133 22.91 19.47 -1.19
CA PRO A 133 22.51 18.36 -2.05
C PRO A 133 23.65 17.38 -2.35
N THR A 134 24.88 17.87 -2.47
CA THR A 134 26.10 17.07 -2.69
C THR A 134 26.42 16.08 -1.56
N ASP A 135 25.80 16.22 -0.38
CA ASP A 135 25.95 15.24 0.69
C ASP A 135 25.20 13.92 0.38
N HIS A 136 24.27 13.94 -0.59
CA HIS A 136 23.58 12.76 -1.10
C HIS A 136 24.45 11.99 -2.10
N PRO A 137 24.69 10.67 -1.91
CA PRO A 137 25.56 9.88 -2.79
C PRO A 137 25.17 9.93 -4.27
N ASP A 138 23.87 9.93 -4.56
CA ASP A 138 23.37 9.89 -5.94
C ASP A 138 23.32 11.26 -6.64
N TYR A 139 23.49 12.38 -5.93
CA TYR A 139 23.24 13.72 -6.50
C TYR A 139 24.07 14.01 -7.76
N ASN A 140 25.34 13.62 -7.76
CA ASN A 140 26.26 13.86 -8.88
C ASN A 140 26.29 12.73 -9.91
N HIS A 141 25.41 11.73 -9.80
CA HIS A 141 25.45 10.58 -10.69
C HIS A 141 24.88 10.96 -12.08
N PRO A 142 25.54 10.61 -13.21
CA PRO A 142 25.06 10.98 -14.54
C PRO A 142 23.62 10.58 -14.87
N TRP A 143 23.16 9.44 -14.33
CA TRP A 143 21.80 8.97 -14.57
C TRP A 143 20.75 9.98 -14.09
N VAL A 144 21.02 10.77 -13.04
CA VAL A 144 20.05 11.72 -12.46
C VAL A 144 19.56 12.67 -13.55
N HIS A 145 20.48 13.40 -14.18
CA HIS A 145 20.14 14.37 -15.22
C HIS A 145 19.64 13.72 -16.52
N ASN A 146 20.02 12.48 -16.78
CA ASN A 146 19.63 11.79 -18.02
C ASN A 146 18.24 11.14 -17.94
N THR A 147 17.66 11.01 -16.74
CA THR A 147 16.43 10.24 -16.53
C THR A 147 15.28 11.05 -15.95
N VAL A 148 15.56 12.12 -15.19
CA VAL A 148 14.54 12.99 -14.58
C VAL A 148 14.35 14.27 -15.39
N ASN A 149 13.17 14.88 -15.30
CA ASN A 149 12.88 16.14 -15.96
C ASN A 149 13.43 17.33 -15.18
N ARG A 150 13.32 17.27 -13.84
CA ARG A 150 13.73 18.36 -12.95
C ARG A 150 14.44 17.81 -11.72
N VAL A 151 15.62 18.36 -11.45
CA VAL A 151 16.32 18.17 -10.17
C VAL A 151 16.04 19.40 -9.32
N LEU A 152 15.47 19.20 -8.13
CA LEU A 152 15.11 20.25 -7.20
C LEU A 152 16.04 20.24 -5.99
N THR A 153 16.35 21.43 -5.50
CA THR A 153 17.14 21.69 -4.29
C THR A 153 16.48 22.83 -3.52
N TYR A 154 16.71 22.99 -2.22
CA TYR A 154 16.11 24.11 -1.49
C TYR A 154 16.51 25.49 -2.05
N GLU A 155 17.71 25.63 -2.62
CA GLU A 155 18.21 26.89 -3.19
C GLU A 155 17.51 27.28 -4.50
N THR A 156 17.14 26.28 -5.32
CA THR A 156 16.45 26.51 -6.59
C THR A 156 14.95 26.78 -6.39
N GLN A 157 14.42 26.49 -5.20
CA GLN A 157 13.02 26.72 -4.89
C GLN A 157 12.85 28.04 -4.14
N ASN A 158 11.85 28.83 -4.53
CA ASN A 158 11.51 30.08 -3.86
C ASN A 158 10.78 29.81 -2.54
N ILE A 159 11.52 29.31 -1.54
CA ILE A 159 11.01 28.96 -0.23
C ILE A 159 11.30 30.07 0.78
N SER A 160 10.40 30.25 1.74
CA SER A 160 10.52 31.29 2.79
C SER A 160 11.46 30.89 3.94
N TYR A 161 11.99 29.67 3.94
CA TYR A 161 12.83 29.16 5.02
C TYR A 161 14.29 29.52 4.81
N THR A 162 14.96 29.95 5.87
CA THR A 162 16.40 30.17 5.84
C THR A 162 17.14 28.83 5.84
N THR A 163 18.31 28.79 5.20
CA THR A 163 19.19 27.60 5.21
C THR A 163 19.56 27.15 6.63
N SER A 164 19.70 28.08 7.58
CA SER A 164 19.98 27.76 8.98
C SER A 164 18.81 27.06 9.67
N TYR A 165 17.58 27.42 9.32
CA TYR A 165 16.38 26.74 9.82
C TYR A 165 16.31 25.31 9.31
N LEU A 166 16.43 25.11 7.99
CA LEU A 166 16.39 23.78 7.38
C LEU A 166 17.48 22.85 7.92
N ARG A 167 18.69 23.37 8.17
CA ARG A 167 19.78 22.61 8.79
C ARG A 167 19.43 22.15 10.21
N THR A 168 18.66 22.95 10.95
CA THR A 168 18.16 22.59 12.29
C THR A 168 17.14 21.46 12.21
N LEU A 169 16.24 21.51 11.23
CA LEU A 169 15.26 20.46 10.99
C LEU A 169 15.94 19.13 10.57
N GLU A 170 16.99 19.22 9.75
CA GLU A 170 17.81 18.07 9.32
C GLU A 170 18.58 17.42 10.45
N GLY A 171 19.18 18.24 11.33
CA GLY A 171 20.07 17.75 12.38
C GLY A 171 19.36 17.08 13.57
N ASN A 172 18.03 17.20 13.69
CA ASN A 172 17.31 16.76 14.86
C ASN A 172 16.05 15.93 14.52
N LYS A 173 16.07 14.65 14.93
CA LYS A 173 14.97 13.70 14.71
C LYS A 173 13.61 14.19 15.25
N LYS A 174 13.58 15.10 16.23
CA LYS A 174 12.35 15.70 16.76
C LYS A 174 11.56 16.46 15.69
N PHE A 175 12.25 17.05 14.70
CA PHE A 175 11.64 17.88 13.65
C PHE A 175 11.39 17.11 12.35
N THR A 176 11.60 15.79 12.35
CA THR A 176 11.38 14.93 11.18
C THR A 176 10.01 15.12 10.54
N SER A 177 8.95 15.20 11.34
CA SER A 177 7.58 15.38 10.84
C SER A 177 7.43 16.71 10.11
N GLU A 178 7.96 17.78 10.70
CA GLU A 178 7.90 19.13 10.15
C GLU A 178 8.66 19.22 8.84
N LYS A 179 9.92 18.75 8.82
CA LYS A 179 10.72 18.67 7.61
C LYS A 179 10.02 17.88 6.50
N SER A 180 9.44 16.72 6.85
CA SER A 180 8.74 15.88 5.86
C SER A 180 7.56 16.61 5.23
N LEU A 181 6.82 17.43 5.99
CA LEU A 181 5.71 18.24 5.45
C LEU A 181 6.23 19.30 4.49
N ILE A 182 7.31 20.00 4.84
CA ILE A 182 7.96 21.01 4.00
C ILE A 182 8.44 20.38 2.69
N ASP A 183 9.19 19.28 2.77
CA ASP A 183 9.75 18.61 1.58
C ASP A 183 8.66 18.11 0.63
N TYR A 184 7.61 17.52 1.20
CA TYR A 184 6.46 17.02 0.44
C TYR A 184 5.72 18.17 -0.25
N ALA A 185 5.50 19.28 0.46
CA ALA A 185 4.85 20.47 -0.09
C ALA A 185 5.69 21.10 -1.21
N ILE A 186 7.03 21.14 -1.10
CA ILE A 186 7.93 21.63 -2.14
C ILE A 186 7.78 20.79 -3.42
N SER A 187 7.87 19.47 -3.28
CA SER A 187 7.80 18.56 -4.43
C SER A 187 6.42 18.60 -5.11
N LEU A 188 5.34 18.63 -4.32
CA LEU A 188 3.97 18.76 -4.83
C LEU A 188 3.73 20.12 -5.51
N ARG A 189 4.25 21.21 -4.92
CA ARG A 189 4.15 22.56 -5.49
C ARG A 189 4.90 22.67 -6.81
N SER A 190 6.08 22.07 -6.92
CA SER A 190 6.84 22.04 -8.16
C SER A 190 6.01 21.43 -9.30
N CYS A 191 5.35 20.29 -9.07
CA CYS A 191 4.42 19.71 -10.04
C CYS A 191 3.25 20.65 -10.39
N TYR A 192 2.64 21.29 -9.40
CA TYR A 192 1.52 22.20 -9.60
C TYR A 192 1.88 23.45 -10.42
N ASP A 193 3.05 24.03 -10.16
CA ASP A 193 3.48 25.30 -10.77
C ASP A 193 4.03 25.11 -12.18
N THR A 194 4.80 24.03 -12.44
CA THR A 194 5.52 23.87 -13.71
C THR A 194 4.84 22.98 -14.73
N THR A 195 3.77 22.26 -14.36
CA THR A 195 3.02 21.37 -15.26
C THR A 195 1.53 21.73 -15.29
N ASP A 196 0.84 21.35 -16.35
CA ASP A 196 -0.63 21.38 -16.43
C ASP A 196 -1.29 20.01 -16.13
N ALA A 197 -0.51 19.06 -15.62
CA ALA A 197 -0.95 17.69 -15.42
C ALA A 197 -2.21 17.62 -14.55
N PRO A 198 -3.21 16.79 -14.93
CA PRO A 198 -4.43 16.61 -14.15
C PRO A 198 -4.18 15.85 -12.84
N TYR A 199 -3.09 15.07 -12.78
CA TYR A 199 -2.75 14.23 -11.64
C TYR A 199 -1.29 14.37 -11.24
N PHE A 200 -1.03 14.26 -9.93
CA PHE A 200 0.31 14.26 -9.34
C PHE A 200 0.54 12.98 -8.55
N LEU A 201 1.57 12.22 -8.90
CA LEU A 201 2.01 11.05 -8.14
C LEU A 201 3.14 11.46 -7.20
N MET A 202 2.91 11.34 -5.90
CA MET A 202 3.93 11.53 -4.88
C MET A 202 4.52 10.19 -4.46
N LEU A 203 5.85 10.08 -4.52
CA LEU A 203 6.58 8.86 -4.16
C LEU A 203 7.62 9.11 -3.07
N GLU A 204 7.80 8.11 -2.21
CA GLU A 204 9.00 7.97 -1.39
C GLU A 204 10.17 7.43 -2.24
N ASP A 205 11.40 7.67 -1.83
CA ASP A 205 12.63 7.29 -2.56
C ASP A 205 13.05 5.81 -2.42
N ASP A 206 12.20 4.98 -1.83
CA ASP A 206 12.44 3.56 -1.56
C ASP A 206 11.29 2.66 -2.00
N VAL A 207 10.78 2.93 -3.21
CA VAL A 207 9.73 2.14 -3.86
C VAL A 207 10.22 1.47 -5.14
N VAL A 208 9.55 0.38 -5.54
CA VAL A 208 9.73 -0.26 -6.85
C VAL A 208 8.38 -0.39 -7.56
N ALA A 209 8.34 -0.05 -8.84
CA ALA A 209 7.12 -0.09 -9.64
C ALA A 209 6.90 -1.43 -10.37
N GLN A 210 5.63 -1.80 -10.54
CA GLN A 210 5.19 -2.81 -11.50
C GLN A 210 5.62 -2.40 -12.93
N ARG A 211 5.90 -3.37 -13.82
CA ARG A 211 6.25 -3.05 -15.22
C ARG A 211 5.18 -2.22 -15.94
N ASN A 212 3.91 -2.51 -15.70
CA ASN A 212 2.79 -1.83 -16.35
C ASN A 212 2.14 -0.77 -15.45
N TRP A 213 2.88 -0.21 -14.48
CA TRP A 213 2.32 0.71 -13.49
C TRP A 213 1.62 1.92 -14.13
N PHE A 214 2.26 2.54 -15.14
CA PHE A 214 1.76 3.76 -15.77
C PHE A 214 0.45 3.55 -16.55
N PRO A 215 0.39 2.64 -17.55
CA PRO A 215 -0.87 2.40 -18.28
C PRO A 215 -1.98 1.89 -17.35
N THR A 216 -1.65 1.08 -16.34
CA THR A 216 -2.64 0.60 -15.37
C THR A 216 -3.19 1.76 -14.54
N THR A 217 -2.31 2.63 -14.03
CA THR A 217 -2.71 3.79 -13.21
C THR A 217 -3.56 4.77 -14.02
N THR A 218 -3.15 5.13 -15.24
CA THR A 218 -3.91 6.09 -16.07
C THR A 218 -5.27 5.54 -16.50
N GLN A 219 -5.36 4.26 -16.87
CA GLN A 219 -6.63 3.61 -17.16
C GLN A 219 -7.55 3.56 -15.93
N THR A 220 -6.99 3.32 -14.74
CA THR A 220 -7.73 3.37 -13.49
C THR A 220 -8.26 4.78 -13.19
N LEU A 221 -7.45 5.82 -13.39
CA LEU A 221 -7.88 7.21 -13.21
C LEU A 221 -9.02 7.58 -14.16
N HIS A 222 -8.94 7.21 -15.44
CA HIS A 222 -10.05 7.41 -16.38
C HIS A 222 -11.33 6.67 -15.97
N SER A 223 -11.20 5.46 -15.42
CA SER A 223 -12.35 4.71 -14.90
C SER A 223 -12.99 5.44 -13.70
N ILE A 224 -12.17 5.99 -12.80
CA ILE A 224 -12.64 6.79 -11.67
C ILE A 224 -13.37 8.06 -12.15
N GLU A 225 -12.82 8.79 -13.13
CA GLU A 225 -13.49 9.95 -13.72
C GLU A 225 -14.85 9.60 -14.35
N GLU A 226 -14.93 8.48 -15.05
CA GLU A 226 -16.20 7.97 -15.60
C GLU A 226 -17.20 7.60 -14.50
N TRP A 227 -16.75 6.97 -13.42
CA TRP A 227 -17.60 6.62 -12.28
C TRP A 227 -18.09 7.82 -11.49
N VAL A 228 -17.25 8.85 -11.34
CA VAL A 228 -17.65 10.13 -10.75
C VAL A 228 -18.72 10.79 -11.63
N ARG A 229 -18.53 10.84 -12.96
CA ARG A 229 -19.54 11.38 -13.89
C ARG A 229 -20.87 10.63 -13.85
N ARG A 230 -20.83 9.33 -13.56
CA ARG A 230 -22.02 8.46 -13.41
C ARG A 230 -22.64 8.51 -12.00
N GLY A 231 -22.04 9.25 -11.06
CA GLY A 231 -22.51 9.32 -9.67
C GLY A 231 -22.31 8.03 -8.87
N ILE A 232 -21.38 7.17 -9.27
CA ILE A 232 -21.07 5.90 -8.57
C ILE A 232 -20.07 6.15 -7.43
N ILE A 233 -19.08 7.02 -7.65
CA ILE A 233 -18.15 7.49 -6.60
C ILE A 233 -18.44 8.95 -6.30
N ASN A 234 -18.23 9.34 -5.05
CA ASN A 234 -18.18 10.74 -4.65
C ASN A 234 -17.12 11.50 -5.49
N PRO A 235 -17.45 12.65 -6.11
CA PRO A 235 -16.45 13.49 -6.76
C PRO A 235 -15.34 13.94 -5.80
N ASP A 236 -15.64 14.00 -4.50
CA ASP A 236 -14.73 14.44 -3.46
C ASP A 236 -13.85 13.32 -2.91
N TRP A 237 -12.93 12.82 -3.73
CA TRP A 237 -11.84 11.93 -3.29
C TRP A 237 -10.50 12.68 -3.21
N LEU A 238 -9.66 12.31 -2.25
CA LEU A 238 -8.37 12.97 -1.96
C LEU A 238 -7.23 12.39 -2.79
N TYR A 239 -7.08 11.07 -2.78
CA TYR A 239 -6.00 10.38 -3.50
C TYR A 239 -6.38 8.95 -3.91
N LEU A 240 -5.63 8.43 -4.88
CA LEU A 240 -5.56 7.01 -5.24
C LEU A 240 -4.23 6.44 -4.75
N ARG A 241 -4.30 5.44 -3.89
CA ARG A 241 -3.16 4.74 -3.30
C ARG A 241 -2.68 3.63 -4.24
N LEU A 242 -1.40 3.67 -4.61
CA LEU A 242 -0.75 2.66 -5.46
C LEU A 242 0.01 1.59 -4.68
N PHE A 243 0.21 1.80 -3.37
CA PHE A 243 0.83 0.84 -2.46
C PHE A 243 0.00 0.73 -1.19
N TYR A 244 -0.35 -0.49 -0.76
CA TYR A 244 -0.93 -0.75 0.55
C TYR A 244 -0.30 -2.01 1.13
N THR A 245 -0.40 -2.19 2.45
CA THR A 245 0.04 -3.43 3.12
C THR A 245 -1.15 -4.15 3.72
N GLU A 246 -1.19 -5.47 3.53
CA GLU A 246 -2.23 -6.36 4.04
C GLU A 246 -2.20 -6.48 5.57
N LYS A 247 -1.13 -6.00 6.21
CA LYS A 247 -0.97 -5.95 7.68
C LYS A 247 -2.12 -5.23 8.39
N PHE A 248 -2.68 -4.19 7.77
CA PHE A 248 -3.80 -3.43 8.34
C PHE A 248 -5.17 -3.95 7.93
N LEU A 249 -5.22 -4.88 6.96
CA LEU A 249 -6.47 -5.48 6.45
C LEU A 249 -6.90 -6.73 7.25
N GLY A 250 -6.41 -6.87 8.48
CA GLY A 250 -6.72 -7.99 9.37
C GLY A 250 -8.10 -7.89 10.05
N TRP A 251 -8.26 -8.68 11.11
CA TRP A 251 -9.43 -8.60 12.00
C TRP A 251 -9.28 -7.41 12.95
N ASN A 252 -10.10 -6.37 12.75
CA ASN A 252 -10.01 -5.13 13.53
C ASN A 252 -10.95 -5.18 14.75
N ALA A 253 -10.42 -4.85 15.94
CA ALA A 253 -11.17 -4.91 17.19
C ALA A 253 -12.40 -3.99 17.20
N GLU A 254 -12.38 -2.93 16.41
CA GLU A 254 -13.50 -1.97 16.24
C GLU A 254 -14.77 -2.66 15.73
N ASN A 255 -14.62 -3.72 14.93
CA ASN A 255 -15.72 -4.43 14.27
C ASN A 255 -16.18 -5.68 15.05
N TRP A 256 -15.81 -5.81 16.34
CA TRP A 256 -16.10 -7.01 17.14
C TRP A 256 -17.60 -7.37 17.19
N LYS A 257 -18.49 -6.36 17.21
CA LYS A 257 -19.94 -6.57 17.25
C LYS A 257 -20.41 -7.28 15.98
N GLU A 258 -19.88 -6.87 14.84
CA GLU A 258 -20.20 -7.47 13.54
C GLU A 258 -19.71 -8.92 13.51
N TYR A 259 -18.46 -9.16 13.92
CA TYR A 259 -17.87 -10.50 13.98
C TYR A 259 -18.66 -11.44 14.89
N LEU A 260 -19.09 -10.95 16.05
CA LEU A 260 -19.94 -11.70 16.97
C LEU A 260 -21.32 -12.00 16.36
N SER A 261 -21.92 -11.02 15.68
CA SER A 261 -23.24 -11.19 15.06
C SER A 261 -23.23 -12.27 13.97
N TRP A 262 -22.22 -12.26 13.10
CA TRP A 262 -22.05 -13.29 12.07
C TRP A 262 -21.73 -14.67 12.66
N SER A 263 -20.92 -14.72 13.72
CA SER A 263 -20.62 -15.97 14.43
C SER A 263 -21.86 -16.58 15.07
N LEU A 264 -22.71 -15.74 15.66
CA LEU A 264 -23.99 -16.16 16.23
C LEU A 264 -24.96 -16.61 15.14
N ALA A 265 -25.07 -15.85 14.04
CA ALA A 265 -25.91 -16.20 12.90
C ALA A 265 -25.51 -17.55 12.29
N ALA A 266 -24.21 -17.80 12.11
CA ALA A 266 -23.69 -19.09 11.65
C ALA A 266 -24.04 -20.23 12.62
N THR A 267 -23.92 -20.00 13.92
CA THR A 267 -24.27 -20.99 14.95
C THR A 267 -25.76 -21.31 14.94
N VAL A 268 -26.62 -20.30 14.84
CA VAL A 268 -28.08 -20.46 14.75
C VAL A 268 -28.47 -21.18 13.45
N ALA A 269 -27.84 -20.84 12.33
CA ALA A 269 -28.10 -21.48 11.04
C ALA A 269 -27.76 -22.98 11.08
N VAL A 270 -26.61 -23.36 11.65
CA VAL A 270 -26.22 -24.78 11.83
C VAL A 270 -27.20 -25.49 12.77
N ALA A 271 -27.57 -24.87 13.89
CA ALA A 271 -28.54 -25.43 14.82
C ALA A 271 -29.90 -25.67 14.13
N GLY A 272 -30.38 -24.68 13.36
CA GLY A 272 -31.61 -24.77 12.57
C GLY A 272 -31.55 -25.90 11.54
N LEU A 273 -30.45 -26.00 10.78
CA LEU A 273 -30.23 -27.08 9.82
C LEU A 273 -30.26 -28.45 10.50
N CYS A 274 -29.57 -28.62 11.63
CA CYS A 274 -29.60 -29.86 12.40
C CYS A 274 -31.01 -30.18 12.89
N LEU A 275 -31.78 -29.21 13.40
CA LEU A 275 -33.15 -29.43 13.84
C LEU A 275 -34.08 -29.82 12.67
N CYS A 276 -33.91 -29.18 11.51
CA CYS A 276 -34.64 -29.53 10.29
C CYS A 276 -34.31 -30.97 9.83
N LEU A 277 -33.03 -31.32 9.76
CA LEU A 277 -32.57 -32.67 9.40
C LEU A 277 -33.07 -33.73 10.39
N ARG A 278 -33.10 -33.40 11.69
CA ARG A 278 -33.70 -34.26 12.71
C ARG A 278 -35.18 -34.48 12.47
N ARG A 279 -35.92 -33.47 11.97
CA ARG A 279 -37.35 -33.62 11.67
C ARG A 279 -37.59 -34.45 10.41
N THR A 280 -36.78 -34.28 9.37
CA THR A 280 -37.00 -34.86 8.04
C THR A 280 -36.37 -36.24 7.85
N ALA A 281 -35.21 -36.52 8.44
CA ALA A 281 -34.47 -37.77 8.22
C ALA A 281 -34.49 -38.70 9.45
N ARG A 282 -35.06 -39.90 9.28
CA ARG A 282 -35.03 -40.98 10.30
C ARG A 282 -33.62 -41.29 10.84
N PRO A 283 -32.57 -41.48 10.02
CA PRO A 283 -31.22 -41.75 10.54
C PRO A 283 -30.61 -40.58 11.31
N ALA A 284 -31.00 -39.33 11.00
CA ALA A 284 -30.52 -38.15 11.72
C ALA A 284 -31.13 -38.02 13.13
N ARG A 285 -32.35 -38.54 13.35
CA ARG A 285 -32.99 -38.59 14.68
C ARG A 285 -32.19 -39.39 15.70
N GLU A 286 -31.53 -40.47 15.26
CA GLU A 286 -30.71 -41.31 16.13
C GLU A 286 -29.38 -40.66 16.52
N ILE A 287 -28.90 -39.70 15.72
CA ILE A 287 -27.61 -39.03 15.94
C ILE A 287 -27.80 -37.71 16.69
N LEU A 288 -28.78 -36.91 16.29
CA LEU A 288 -29.01 -35.54 16.77
C LEU A 288 -29.84 -35.50 18.07
N SER A 289 -29.33 -36.13 19.14
CA SER A 289 -29.87 -35.92 20.50
C SER A 289 -29.61 -34.48 20.97
N ASN A 290 -30.35 -34.00 21.98
CA ASN A 290 -30.16 -32.64 22.51
C ASN A 290 -28.72 -32.44 23.03
N THR A 291 -28.18 -33.46 23.70
CA THR A 291 -26.79 -33.46 24.19
C THR A 291 -25.79 -33.37 23.03
N PHE A 292 -26.00 -34.14 21.95
CA PHE A 292 -25.12 -34.10 20.79
C PHE A 292 -25.23 -32.80 20.01
N LEU A 293 -26.44 -32.24 19.89
CA LEU A 293 -26.65 -30.92 19.30
C LEU A 293 -25.94 -29.83 20.11
N GLY A 294 -25.96 -29.92 21.43
CA GLY A 294 -25.16 -29.05 22.31
C GLY A 294 -23.66 -29.16 22.02
N LEU A 295 -23.12 -30.38 21.87
CA LEU A 295 -21.71 -30.58 21.50
C LEU A 295 -21.36 -29.99 20.12
N VAL A 296 -22.27 -30.08 19.14
CA VAL A 296 -22.06 -29.47 17.83
C VAL A 296 -22.07 -27.95 17.94
N CYS A 297 -23.08 -27.35 18.58
CA CYS A 297 -23.26 -25.90 18.62
C CYS A 297 -22.25 -25.19 19.53
N PHE A 298 -21.82 -25.82 20.62
CA PHE A 298 -20.89 -25.22 21.60
C PHE A 298 -19.47 -25.78 21.54
N GLY A 299 -19.21 -26.78 20.70
CA GLY A 299 -17.88 -27.36 20.50
C GLY A 299 -17.43 -27.28 19.04
N ALA A 300 -18.08 -28.04 18.16
CA ALA A 300 -17.66 -28.18 16.77
C ALA A 300 -17.76 -26.86 15.98
N VAL A 301 -18.88 -26.14 16.09
CA VAL A 301 -19.10 -24.87 15.39
C VAL A 301 -18.11 -23.79 15.88
N PRO A 302 -17.97 -23.54 17.20
CA PRO A 302 -16.96 -22.60 17.70
C PRO A 302 -15.53 -22.96 17.28
N ALA A 303 -15.17 -24.25 17.23
CA ALA A 303 -13.85 -24.66 16.75
C ALA A 303 -13.60 -24.26 15.28
N VAL A 304 -14.59 -24.44 14.40
CA VAL A 304 -14.49 -24.02 13.00
C VAL A 304 -14.45 -22.49 12.86
N ILE A 305 -15.26 -21.78 13.65
CA ILE A 305 -15.24 -20.31 13.70
C ILE A 305 -13.87 -19.79 14.16
N LEU A 306 -13.30 -20.39 15.21
CA LEU A 306 -11.96 -20.05 15.68
C LEU A 306 -10.92 -20.30 14.60
N LEU A 307 -11.03 -21.40 13.85
CA LEU A 307 -10.13 -21.68 12.73
C LEU A 307 -10.28 -20.65 11.59
N TYR A 308 -11.50 -20.19 11.31
CA TYR A 308 -11.76 -19.12 10.33
C TYR A 308 -11.06 -17.81 10.72
N PHE A 309 -11.20 -17.36 11.97
CA PHE A 309 -10.48 -16.18 12.46
C PHE A 309 -8.96 -16.41 12.50
N ALA A 310 -8.52 -17.59 12.96
CA ALA A 310 -7.11 -17.96 13.04
C ALA A 310 -6.45 -18.03 11.66
N SER A 311 -7.20 -18.30 10.59
CA SER A 311 -6.69 -18.30 9.21
C SER A 311 -6.37 -16.88 8.70
N GLY A 312 -6.86 -15.83 9.36
CA GLY A 312 -6.62 -14.46 8.94
C GLY A 312 -7.58 -14.00 7.84
N ARG A 313 -7.93 -12.72 7.90
CA ARG A 313 -8.98 -12.11 7.08
C ARG A 313 -8.61 -12.06 5.60
N VAL A 314 -7.34 -11.79 5.29
CA VAL A 314 -6.87 -11.60 3.92
C VAL A 314 -6.93 -12.93 3.16
N THR A 315 -6.62 -14.03 3.84
CA THR A 315 -6.71 -15.39 3.29
C THR A 315 -8.16 -15.80 3.02
N VAL A 316 -9.06 -15.60 3.98
CA VAL A 316 -10.42 -16.16 3.93
C VAL A 316 -11.45 -15.26 3.25
N GLN A 317 -11.31 -13.93 3.32
CA GLN A 317 -12.24 -12.98 2.71
C GLN A 317 -11.70 -12.37 1.42
N ARG A 318 -10.38 -12.30 1.23
CA ARG A 318 -9.71 -11.59 0.13
C ARG A 318 -10.34 -10.20 -0.11
N PRO A 319 -10.19 -9.27 0.86
CA PRO A 319 -10.85 -7.96 0.81
C PRO A 319 -10.50 -7.17 -0.46
N MET A 320 -9.24 -7.23 -0.89
CA MET A 320 -8.71 -6.45 -2.01
C MET A 320 -8.67 -7.27 -3.30
N ARG A 321 -9.84 -7.61 -3.87
CA ARG A 321 -9.91 -8.21 -5.22
C ARG A 321 -9.36 -7.26 -6.28
N PRO A 322 -8.96 -7.71 -7.48
CA PRO A 322 -8.53 -6.79 -8.54
C PRO A 322 -9.60 -5.72 -8.84
N GLY A 323 -9.21 -4.44 -8.84
CA GLY A 323 -10.10 -3.31 -9.01
C GLY A 323 -9.74 -2.10 -8.12
N VAL A 324 -10.65 -1.12 -8.10
CA VAL A 324 -10.56 0.05 -7.22
C VAL A 324 -11.44 -0.14 -6.00
N HIS A 325 -10.89 0.17 -4.84
CA HIS A 325 -11.52 0.02 -3.52
C HIS A 325 -11.51 1.33 -2.75
N LEU A 326 -12.52 1.52 -1.92
CA LEU A 326 -12.58 2.58 -0.93
C LEU A 326 -11.76 2.15 0.29
N MET A 327 -10.70 2.89 0.60
CA MET A 327 -9.79 2.62 1.72
C MET A 327 -9.73 3.80 2.68
N ASN A 328 -10.90 4.22 3.16
CA ASN A 328 -11.07 5.32 4.12
C ASN A 328 -10.57 5.00 5.54
N ARG A 329 -10.45 3.72 5.87
CA ARG A 329 -9.92 3.21 7.13
C ARG A 329 -8.88 2.16 6.85
N ASP A 330 -8.07 1.86 7.86
CA ASP A 330 -7.08 0.77 7.82
C ASP A 330 -6.07 0.90 6.66
N GLY A 331 -5.99 2.09 6.08
CA GLY A 331 -4.97 2.48 5.13
C GLY A 331 -3.72 2.90 5.87
N CYS A 332 -2.56 2.48 5.39
CA CYS A 332 -1.32 3.09 5.81
C CYS A 332 -0.56 3.68 4.64
N CYS A 333 0.17 4.72 5.04
CA CYS A 333 1.45 5.13 4.53
C CYS A 333 1.39 5.92 3.20
N SER A 334 2.42 6.72 2.99
CA SER A 334 2.50 7.76 1.95
C SER A 334 3.47 7.40 0.81
N GLN A 335 3.86 6.13 0.67
CA GLN A 335 4.89 5.71 -0.29
C GLN A 335 4.53 5.99 -1.74
N ALA A 336 3.25 5.86 -2.10
CA ALA A 336 2.78 6.10 -3.45
C ALA A 336 1.31 6.53 -3.49
N LEU A 337 1.09 7.83 -3.63
CA LEU A 337 -0.24 8.45 -3.65
C LEU A 337 -0.40 9.34 -4.89
N VAL A 338 -1.47 9.12 -5.65
CA VAL A 338 -1.86 9.98 -6.79
C VAL A 338 -2.94 10.96 -6.33
N PHE A 339 -2.70 12.25 -6.50
CA PHE A 339 -3.63 13.33 -6.17
C PHE A 339 -4.21 13.96 -7.44
N PRO A 340 -5.52 14.27 -7.46
CA PRO A 340 -6.06 15.21 -8.45
C PRO A 340 -5.45 16.59 -8.25
N ARG A 341 -5.13 17.26 -9.34
CA ARG A 341 -4.63 18.64 -9.35
C ARG A 341 -5.53 19.59 -8.55
N GLU A 342 -6.85 19.39 -8.62
CA GLU A 342 -7.85 20.21 -7.93
C GLU A 342 -7.71 20.18 -6.40
N LYS A 343 -7.23 19.06 -5.82
CA LYS A 343 -7.08 18.92 -4.37
C LYS A 343 -5.75 19.48 -3.86
N THR A 344 -4.78 19.75 -4.75
CA THR A 344 -3.44 20.22 -4.38
C THR A 344 -3.41 21.52 -3.58
N PRO A 345 -4.16 22.59 -3.94
CA PRO A 345 -4.17 23.81 -3.14
C PRO A 345 -4.61 23.58 -1.68
N ALA A 346 -5.68 22.78 -1.47
CA ALA A 346 -6.17 22.43 -0.14
C ALA A 346 -5.16 21.60 0.65
N ILE A 347 -4.47 20.66 -0.01
CA ILE A 347 -3.41 19.86 0.62
C ILE A 347 -2.27 20.77 1.08
N LEU A 348 -1.79 21.66 0.22
CA LEU A 348 -0.68 22.57 0.52
C LEU A 348 -1.02 23.53 1.67
N GLU A 349 -2.24 24.08 1.68
CA GLU A 349 -2.72 24.92 2.78
C GLU A 349 -2.79 24.16 4.11
N TYR A 350 -3.34 22.94 4.09
CA TYR A 350 -3.46 22.13 5.29
C TYR A 350 -2.12 21.63 5.81
N MET A 351 -1.17 21.28 4.93
CA MET A 351 0.19 20.92 5.32
C MET A 351 0.87 22.09 6.03
N LYS A 352 0.75 23.31 5.50
CA LYS A 352 1.27 24.52 6.15
C LYS A 352 0.65 24.73 7.54
N LYS A 353 -0.67 24.59 7.66
CA LYS A 353 -1.37 24.65 8.96
C LYS A 353 -0.85 23.62 9.97
N MET A 354 -0.52 22.41 9.52
CA MET A 354 -0.03 21.33 10.38
C MET A 354 1.46 21.42 10.70
N GLU A 355 2.23 22.05 9.81
CA GLU A 355 3.61 22.47 10.05
C GLU A 355 3.68 23.48 11.19
N ASP A 356 2.81 24.50 11.18
CA ASP A 356 2.74 25.54 12.21
C ASP A 356 2.19 25.04 13.56
N ALA A 357 1.75 23.78 13.64
CA ALA A 357 1.19 23.21 14.85
C ALA A 357 2.28 22.92 15.89
N THR A 358 1.94 23.04 17.18
CA THR A 358 2.87 22.78 18.31
C THR A 358 3.54 21.41 18.26
N LYS A 359 2.87 20.42 17.64
CA LYS A 359 3.39 19.07 17.43
C LYS A 359 3.04 18.60 16.01
N PRO A 360 3.91 18.88 15.03
CA PRO A 360 3.69 18.47 13.65
C PRO A 360 3.55 16.95 13.54
N LYS A 361 2.58 16.52 12.74
CA LYS A 361 2.34 15.11 12.46
C LYS A 361 3.03 14.72 11.14
N PRO A 362 3.42 13.45 10.97
CA PRO A 362 3.98 13.01 9.70
C PRO A 362 2.96 13.17 8.56
N VAL A 363 3.45 13.13 7.32
CA VAL A 363 2.66 13.38 6.10
C VAL A 363 1.43 12.48 6.03
N ASP A 364 1.58 11.18 6.29
CA ASP A 364 0.49 10.21 6.29
C ASP A 364 -0.68 10.63 7.19
N SER A 365 -0.39 10.94 8.45
CA SER A 365 -1.34 11.34 9.48
C SER A 365 -1.99 12.68 9.15
N THR A 366 -1.25 13.58 8.52
CA THR A 366 -1.74 14.89 8.08
C THR A 366 -2.75 14.73 6.94
N LEU A 367 -2.46 13.89 5.94
CA LEU A 367 -3.38 13.59 4.84
C LEU A 367 -4.63 12.86 5.32
N GLU A 368 -4.51 11.90 6.24
CA GLU A 368 -5.67 11.21 6.82
C GLU A 368 -6.56 12.16 7.62
N ARG A 369 -5.97 13.11 8.35
CA ARG A 369 -6.73 14.14 9.07
C ARG A 369 -7.45 15.08 8.13
N LEU A 370 -6.78 15.55 7.08
CA LEU A 370 -7.39 16.35 6.02
C LEU A 370 -8.60 15.61 5.42
N ALA A 371 -8.42 14.35 5.03
CA ALA A 371 -9.50 13.54 4.46
C ALA A 371 -10.68 13.40 5.42
N ASN A 372 -10.43 13.15 6.71
CA ASN A 372 -11.48 12.99 7.70
C ASN A 372 -12.22 14.30 8.02
N GLU A 373 -11.51 15.43 8.11
CA GLU A 373 -12.10 16.74 8.41
C GLU A 373 -12.95 17.26 7.25
N TYR A 374 -12.52 17.03 6.00
CA TYR A 374 -13.22 17.50 4.80
C TYR A 374 -14.14 16.44 4.18
N GLY A 375 -14.20 15.24 4.76
CA GLY A 375 -15.03 14.14 4.25
C GLY A 375 -14.58 13.60 2.89
N PHE A 376 -13.28 13.68 2.57
CA PHE A 376 -12.76 13.17 1.31
C PHE A 376 -12.58 11.65 1.34
N ASP A 377 -13.01 11.00 0.26
CA ASP A 377 -12.80 9.58 0.04
C ASP A 377 -11.35 9.29 -0.34
N ARG A 378 -10.84 8.12 0.08
CA ARG A 378 -9.50 7.63 -0.22
C ARG A 378 -9.65 6.34 -0.99
N LEU A 379 -9.06 6.28 -2.18
CA LEU A 379 -9.15 5.12 -3.06
C LEU A 379 -7.84 4.33 -3.02
N ALA A 380 -7.92 3.03 -3.32
CA ALA A 380 -6.75 2.17 -3.50
C ALA A 380 -6.96 1.26 -4.72
N ILE A 381 -5.87 1.03 -5.48
CA ILE A 381 -5.88 0.06 -6.58
C ILE A 381 -5.33 -1.28 -6.12
N SER A 382 -6.04 -2.36 -6.46
CA SER A 382 -5.57 -3.74 -6.33
C SER A 382 -5.49 -4.39 -7.72
N PRO A 383 -4.42 -5.12 -8.07
CA PRO A 383 -3.20 -5.26 -7.28
C PRO A 383 -2.43 -3.93 -7.16
N PRO A 384 -1.60 -3.76 -6.12
CA PRO A 384 -0.82 -2.55 -5.93
C PRO A 384 0.24 -2.39 -7.03
N GLN A 385 0.42 -1.16 -7.48
CA GLN A 385 1.32 -0.80 -8.59
C GLN A 385 2.74 -0.48 -8.12
N MET A 386 2.94 -0.30 -6.81
CA MET A 386 4.21 0.02 -6.19
C MET A 386 4.45 -0.90 -4.99
N GLN A 387 5.72 -1.12 -4.63
CA GLN A 387 6.14 -1.87 -3.45
C GLN A 387 7.21 -1.13 -2.68
N HIS A 388 7.10 -1.13 -1.35
CA HIS A 388 8.11 -0.55 -0.47
C HIS A 388 9.31 -1.49 -0.31
N VAL A 389 10.51 -1.04 -0.71
CA VAL A 389 11.75 -1.83 -0.67
C VAL A 389 12.75 -1.32 0.38
N GLY A 390 12.42 -0.21 1.05
CA GLY A 390 13.27 0.39 2.08
C GLY A 390 13.46 -0.50 3.31
N ALA A 391 14.63 -1.12 3.43
CA ALA A 391 15.03 -1.99 4.56
C ALA A 391 15.18 -1.29 5.91
N ALA A 392 15.34 0.05 5.91
CA ALA A 392 15.33 0.89 7.08
C ALA A 392 14.72 2.25 6.73
N SER A 393 13.85 2.76 7.61
CA SER A 393 13.43 4.15 7.50
C SER A 393 14.63 5.05 7.81
N TYR A 394 14.79 6.17 7.11
CA TYR A 394 15.80 7.19 7.44
C TYR A 394 15.65 7.72 8.89
N LYS A 395 14.51 7.43 9.54
CA LYS A 395 14.18 7.78 10.92
C LYS A 395 14.87 6.87 11.95
N GLU A 396 15.37 5.69 11.58
CA GLU A 396 15.94 4.71 12.51
C GLU A 396 17.44 4.94 12.81
N ASP A 397 17.92 4.39 13.94
CA ASP A 397 19.35 4.32 14.27
C ASP A 397 19.94 3.02 13.73
N GLU A 398 21.09 3.11 13.06
CA GLU A 398 21.84 1.99 12.47
C GLU A 398 22.04 0.81 13.45
N LYS A 399 22.20 1.11 14.74
CA LYS A 399 22.39 0.11 15.83
C LYS A 399 21.15 -0.75 16.12
N LYS A 400 19.95 -0.31 15.74
CA LYS A 400 18.70 -1.09 15.89
C LYS A 400 18.40 -1.94 14.65
N TRP A 401 19.13 -1.71 13.56
CA TRP A 401 18.93 -2.45 12.33
C TRP A 401 19.56 -3.85 12.43
N ARG A 402 18.71 -4.87 12.48
CA ARG A 402 19.15 -6.25 12.29
C ARG A 402 19.10 -6.56 10.80
N LYS A 403 20.28 -6.77 10.19
CA LYS A 403 20.40 -7.25 8.82
C LYS A 403 19.50 -8.48 8.68
N GLY A 404 18.46 -8.31 7.90
CA GLY A 404 17.47 -9.35 7.71
C GLY A 404 18.01 -10.52 6.92
N GLU A 405 17.28 -11.64 6.96
CA GLU A 405 17.50 -12.80 6.10
C GLU A 405 17.30 -12.48 4.61
N TYR A 406 16.56 -11.42 4.29
CA TYR A 406 16.33 -10.97 2.91
C TYR A 406 17.02 -9.63 2.64
N PRO A 407 17.52 -9.42 1.40
CA PRO A 407 18.19 -8.18 1.00
C PRO A 407 17.22 -6.99 0.95
N VAL A 408 15.93 -7.27 0.75
CA VAL A 408 14.85 -6.29 0.75
C VAL A 408 13.88 -6.67 1.86
N ARG A 409 13.50 -5.67 2.68
CA ARG A 409 12.45 -5.81 3.69
C ARG A 409 11.68 -4.51 3.72
N GLY A 410 10.36 -4.55 3.58
CA GLY A 410 9.55 -3.38 3.90
C GLY A 410 9.78 -2.98 5.36
N ALA A 411 10.08 -1.72 5.63
CA ALA A 411 10.36 -1.25 6.98
C ALA A 411 9.18 -1.61 7.91
N HIS A 412 9.45 -2.15 9.11
CA HIS A 412 8.43 -2.56 10.09
C HIS A 412 7.34 -3.53 9.58
N GLY A 413 7.63 -4.32 8.53
CA GLY A 413 6.66 -5.23 7.92
C GLY A 413 5.63 -4.51 7.04
N VAL A 414 5.94 -3.30 6.58
CA VAL A 414 5.16 -2.57 5.57
C VAL A 414 5.50 -3.17 4.21
N TRP A 415 4.82 -4.25 3.86
CA TRP A 415 5.06 -5.05 2.66
C TRP A 415 3.74 -5.40 2.00
N SER A 416 3.68 -5.36 0.66
CA SER A 416 2.52 -5.84 -0.08
C SER A 416 2.75 -7.28 -0.56
N MET A 417 1.93 -8.18 -0.04
CA MET A 417 1.91 -9.58 -0.44
C MET A 417 1.30 -9.75 -1.83
N GLU A 418 0.33 -8.92 -2.19
CA GLU A 418 -0.31 -8.96 -3.50
C GLU A 418 0.61 -8.43 -4.61
N PHE A 419 1.49 -7.45 -4.33
CA PHE A 419 2.51 -7.02 -5.29
C PHE A 419 3.40 -8.19 -5.74
N GLU A 420 3.78 -9.05 -4.80
CA GLU A 420 4.64 -10.22 -5.06
C GLU A 420 3.98 -11.30 -5.93
N LYS A 421 2.63 -11.31 -6.02
CA LYS A 421 1.85 -12.25 -6.84
C LYS A 421 1.35 -11.67 -8.14
N ALA A 422 1.38 -10.33 -8.28
CA ALA A 422 0.79 -9.60 -9.40
C ALA A 422 1.25 -10.14 -10.77
N TYR A 423 2.51 -10.58 -10.87
CA TYR A 423 3.10 -11.10 -12.09
C TYR A 423 2.68 -12.54 -12.43
N SER A 424 2.44 -13.42 -11.45
CA SER A 424 2.15 -14.84 -11.69
C SER A 424 0.67 -15.16 -11.83
N GLU A 425 -0.22 -14.41 -11.19
CA GLU A 425 -1.66 -14.71 -11.14
C GLU A 425 -2.50 -13.82 -12.08
N TYR A 426 -2.01 -12.64 -12.47
CA TYR A 426 -2.82 -11.62 -13.14
C TYR A 426 -2.33 -11.18 -14.53
N GLU A 427 -1.30 -11.80 -15.11
CA GLU A 427 -0.91 -11.59 -16.53
C GLU A 427 -2.06 -11.92 -17.50
N ALA A 428 -3.01 -12.79 -17.10
CA ALA A 428 -4.15 -13.22 -17.91
C ALA A 428 -5.46 -12.45 -17.63
N VAL A 429 -5.49 -11.55 -16.65
CA VAL A 429 -6.70 -10.76 -16.36
C VAL A 429 -6.56 -9.42 -17.08
N PRO A 430 -7.45 -9.06 -18.02
CA PRO A 430 -7.41 -7.74 -18.63
C PRO A 430 -7.55 -6.71 -17.50
N TYR A 431 -6.50 -5.93 -17.28
CA TYR A 431 -6.53 -4.79 -16.39
C TYR A 431 -7.63 -3.85 -16.89
N GLY A 432 -8.73 -3.84 -16.15
CA GLY A 432 -9.94 -3.09 -16.44
C GLY A 432 -10.60 -2.81 -15.11
N GLY A 433 -10.85 -1.53 -14.83
CA GLY A 433 -11.46 -1.10 -13.59
C GLY A 433 -12.84 -1.71 -13.46
N HIS A 434 -12.98 -2.72 -12.59
CA HIS A 434 -14.24 -3.00 -11.94
C HIS A 434 -14.16 -2.39 -10.55
N MET A 435 -15.14 -1.56 -10.20
CA MET A 435 -15.30 -1.12 -8.82
C MET A 435 -15.87 -2.30 -8.03
N VAL A 436 -15.16 -2.75 -7.00
CA VAL A 436 -15.59 -3.90 -6.20
C VAL A 436 -16.38 -3.44 -4.96
N ASP A 437 -16.28 -2.18 -4.58
CA ASP A 437 -16.87 -1.64 -3.34
C ASP A 437 -18.28 -1.06 -3.48
N THR A 438 -19.20 -1.81 -4.07
CA THR A 438 -20.63 -1.58 -3.82
C THR A 438 -21.14 -2.31 -2.56
N TYR A 439 -20.33 -3.19 -1.96
CA TYR A 439 -20.75 -4.13 -0.91
C TYR A 439 -19.72 -4.37 0.20
N TRP A 440 -18.94 -3.37 0.60
CA TRP A 440 -18.38 -3.43 1.95
C TRP A 440 -19.47 -3.02 2.95
N PRO A 441 -19.86 -3.86 3.92
CA PRO A 441 -20.80 -3.42 4.94
C PRO A 441 -20.15 -2.25 5.71
N ARG A 442 -20.88 -1.14 5.77
CA ARG A 442 -20.49 0.07 6.50
C ARG A 442 -20.32 -0.17 8.00
#